data_AF-A0A9N9DIY6-F1
#
_entry.id   AF-A0A9N9DIY6-F1
#
_cell.length_a   1.000
_cell.length_b   1.000
_cell.length_c   1.000
_cell.angle_alpha   90.00
_cell.angle_beta   90.00
_cell.angle_gamma   90.00
#
_symmetry.space_group_name_H-M   'P 1'
#
loop_
_entity.id
_entity.type
_entity.pdbx_description
1 polymer ?
#
loop_
_entity_poly.entity_id
_entity_poly.type
_entity_poly.pdbx_seq_one_letter_code
_entity_poly.pdbx_strand_id
1 'polypeptide(L)'
;MSSPSASPPSSTSSTLTEEKSTCTMADVIKDYKTEELIDYLLRRENLDLEEFRSYGLKAGPAKRLADFIDEMSEQKLRSFSSYKTLDELKDVLRKYKVNGEDITSIKQFNPVFEEINDNDKALEQCMNDILLQLTNVKSMIEANETTR
;
A
#
# COMPACT_ATOMS: atom_id res chain seq x y z
N MET A 1 42.96 -35.97 -22.35
CA MET A 1 41.82 -36.57 -21.62
C MET A 1 41.01 -35.43 -21.05
N SER A 2 39.85 -35.19 -21.66
CA SER A 2 38.98 -34.05 -21.38
C SER A 2 38.15 -34.30 -20.13
N SER A 3 38.00 -33.29 -19.27
CA SER A 3 37.00 -33.29 -18.19
C SER A 3 35.94 -32.23 -18.52
N PRO A 4 34.63 -32.52 -18.48
CA PRO A 4 33.60 -31.50 -18.59
C PRO A 4 33.36 -30.86 -17.22
N SER A 5 33.47 -29.53 -17.16
CA SER A 5 32.95 -28.74 -16.04
C SER A 5 31.43 -28.61 -16.24
N ALA A 6 30.65 -29.16 -15.31
CA ALA A 6 29.20 -29.03 -15.32
C ALA A 6 28.82 -27.65 -14.78
N SER A 7 28.38 -26.76 -15.67
CA SER A 7 27.72 -25.50 -15.28
C SER A 7 26.31 -25.80 -14.75
N PRO A 8 25.86 -25.19 -13.64
CA PRO A 8 24.48 -25.34 -13.20
C PRO A 8 23.51 -24.63 -14.18
N PRO A 9 22.28 -25.13 -14.37
CA PRO A 9 21.31 -24.46 -15.20
C PRO A 9 20.87 -23.15 -14.55
N SER A 10 21.12 -22.04 -15.26
CA SER A 10 20.55 -20.73 -14.96
C SER A 10 19.04 -20.83 -15.13
N SER A 11 18.32 -20.97 -14.02
CA SER A 11 16.86 -21.01 -14.02
C SER A 11 16.34 -19.58 -14.02
N THR A 12 16.00 -19.09 -15.20
CA THR A 12 15.26 -17.84 -15.39
C THR A 12 13.84 -18.05 -14.86
N SER A 13 13.60 -17.70 -13.60
CA SER A 13 12.23 -17.59 -13.07
C SER A 13 11.58 -16.33 -13.63
N SER A 14 10.68 -16.52 -14.59
CA SER A 14 9.74 -15.51 -15.04
C SER A 14 8.68 -15.31 -13.96
N THR A 15 8.76 -14.21 -13.21
CA THR A 15 7.69 -13.73 -12.34
C THR A 15 6.48 -13.31 -13.18
N LEU A 16 5.44 -14.14 -13.18
CA LEU A 16 4.08 -13.72 -13.56
C LEU A 16 3.39 -13.30 -12.27
N THR A 17 3.31 -11.99 -12.06
CA THR A 17 2.57 -11.37 -10.96
C THR A 17 1.07 -11.43 -11.29
N GLU A 18 0.37 -12.42 -10.75
CA GLU A 18 -1.09 -12.42 -10.77
C GLU A 18 -1.57 -11.68 -9.51
N GLU A 19 -1.92 -10.41 -9.70
CA GLU A 19 -2.34 -9.49 -8.64
C GLU A 19 -3.71 -9.90 -8.10
N LYS A 20 -3.73 -10.65 -7.00
CA LYS A 20 -4.93 -10.82 -6.17
C LYS A 20 -5.28 -9.48 -5.53
N SER A 21 -6.17 -8.73 -6.19
CA SER A 21 -6.74 -7.47 -5.70
C SER A 21 -7.53 -7.68 -4.41
N THR A 22 -6.81 -7.67 -3.29
CA THR A 22 -7.40 -7.54 -1.96
C THR A 22 -7.50 -6.05 -1.69
N CYS A 23 -8.72 -5.51 -1.72
CA CYS A 23 -8.99 -4.14 -1.32
C CYS A 23 -8.61 -3.98 0.16
N THR A 24 -7.48 -3.35 0.40
CA THR A 24 -6.98 -3.00 1.72
C THR A 24 -7.69 -1.74 2.21
N MET A 25 -7.60 -1.45 3.52
CA MET A 25 -8.08 -0.17 4.05
C MET A 25 -7.47 1.02 3.31
N ALA A 26 -6.24 0.87 2.78
CA ALA A 26 -5.58 1.88 1.96
C ALA A 26 -6.27 2.07 0.60
N ASP A 27 -6.85 1.03 0.00
CA ASP A 27 -7.59 1.12 -1.26
C ASP A 27 -8.92 1.85 -1.08
N VAL A 28 -9.63 1.58 0.03
CA VAL A 28 -10.82 2.35 0.44
C VAL A 28 -10.46 3.81 0.72
N ILE A 29 -9.34 4.06 1.42
CA ILE A 29 -8.85 5.41 1.71
C ILE A 29 -8.42 6.14 0.43
N LYS A 30 -7.91 5.43 -0.59
CA LYS A 30 -7.50 5.98 -1.90
C LYS A 30 -8.67 6.53 -2.70
N ASP A 31 -9.84 5.93 -2.55
CA ASP A 31 -11.08 6.43 -3.17
C ASP A 31 -11.56 7.73 -2.53
N TYR A 32 -11.16 8.00 -1.28
CA TYR A 32 -11.29 9.33 -0.71
C TYR A 32 -10.19 10.21 -1.25
N LYS A 33 -10.58 11.40 -1.67
CA LYS A 33 -9.70 12.49 -2.12
C LYS A 33 -8.94 13.07 -0.92
N THR A 34 -8.13 12.27 -0.23
CA THR A 34 -7.44 12.64 1.00
C THR A 34 -6.48 13.80 0.78
N GLU A 35 -5.82 13.87 -0.37
CA GLU A 35 -4.94 15.00 -0.73
C GLU A 35 -5.75 16.28 -0.96
N GLU A 36 -6.91 16.21 -1.62
CA GLU A 36 -7.80 17.39 -1.76
C GLU A 36 -8.45 17.76 -0.42
N LEU A 37 -8.75 16.79 0.44
CA LEU A 37 -9.28 17.03 1.78
C LEU A 37 -8.22 17.69 2.65
N ILE A 38 -7.00 17.16 2.68
CA ILE A 38 -5.87 17.74 3.41
C ILE A 38 -5.55 19.13 2.87
N ASP A 39 -5.47 19.30 1.55
CA ASP A 39 -5.26 20.62 0.94
C ASP A 39 -6.42 21.56 1.24
N TYR A 40 -7.68 21.11 1.22
CA TYR A 40 -8.84 21.92 1.60
C TYR A 40 -8.79 22.33 3.08
N LEU A 41 -8.45 21.40 3.98
CA LEU A 41 -8.33 21.64 5.42
C LEU A 41 -7.13 22.55 5.74
N LEU A 42 -6.02 22.43 5.03
CA LEU A 42 -4.81 23.25 5.21
C LEU A 42 -4.90 24.62 4.53
N ARG A 43 -5.61 24.72 3.40
CA ARG A 43 -5.82 25.95 2.64
C ARG A 43 -6.94 26.80 3.25
N ARG A 44 -7.91 26.18 3.94
CA ARG A 44 -8.74 26.86 4.93
C ARG A 44 -7.93 27.04 6.20
N GLU A 45 -7.14 28.10 6.24
CA GLU A 45 -6.22 28.45 7.33
C GLU A 45 -6.90 28.74 8.70
N ASN A 46 -8.17 28.34 8.92
CA ASN A 46 -8.96 28.69 10.11
C ASN A 46 -10.12 27.69 10.40
N LEU A 47 -9.88 26.38 10.35
CA LEU A 47 -10.86 25.42 10.89
C LEU A 47 -10.67 25.32 12.41
N ASP A 48 -11.48 26.04 13.16
CA ASP A 48 -11.42 26.06 14.62
C ASP A 48 -12.33 25.00 15.26
N LEU A 49 -12.23 24.87 16.58
CA LEU A 49 -13.03 23.93 17.37
C LEU A 49 -14.55 24.09 17.14
N GLU A 50 -15.03 25.31 16.92
CA GLU A 50 -16.46 25.59 16.76
C GLU A 50 -16.98 25.14 15.39
N GLU A 51 -16.17 25.27 14.34
CA GLU A 51 -16.54 24.77 13.02
C GLU A 51 -16.74 23.24 13.03
N PHE A 52 -15.85 22.49 13.70
CA PHE A 52 -16.03 21.03 13.87
C PHE A 52 -17.26 20.68 14.70
N ARG A 53 -17.57 21.45 15.74
CA ARG A 53 -18.79 21.26 16.52
C ARG A 53 -20.04 21.54 15.68
N SER A 54 -20.00 22.51 14.78
CA SER A 54 -21.10 22.83 13.85
C SER A 54 -21.41 21.67 12.89
N TYR A 55 -20.40 20.88 12.52
CA TYR A 55 -20.56 19.66 11.73
C TYR A 55 -21.04 18.45 12.54
N GLY A 56 -21.38 18.64 13.83
CA GLY A 56 -21.92 17.60 14.69
C GLY A 56 -20.88 16.76 15.42
N LEU A 57 -19.60 17.13 15.38
CA LEU A 57 -18.58 16.46 16.19
C LEU A 57 -18.77 16.81 17.66
N LYS A 58 -18.70 15.79 18.52
CA LYS A 58 -18.64 16.00 19.98
C LYS A 58 -17.36 16.76 20.33
N ALA A 59 -17.39 17.51 21.43
CA ALA A 59 -16.28 18.37 21.86
C ALA A 59 -14.91 17.66 21.93
N GLY A 60 -14.88 16.39 22.36
CA GLY A 60 -13.65 15.59 22.40
C GLY A 60 -13.03 15.34 21.00
N PRO A 61 -13.74 14.67 20.09
CA PRO A 61 -13.30 14.49 18.70
C PRO A 61 -13.01 15.81 17.96
N ALA A 62 -13.86 16.82 18.12
CA ALA A 62 -13.67 18.13 17.50
C ALA A 62 -12.36 18.78 17.94
N LYS A 63 -12.06 18.74 19.25
CA LYS A 63 -10.80 19.25 19.81
C LYS A 63 -9.59 18.48 19.33
N ARG A 64 -9.64 17.14 19.34
CA ARG A 64 -8.54 16.33 18.81
C ARG A 64 -8.24 16.63 17.35
N LEU A 65 -9.27 16.89 16.55
CA LEU A 65 -9.10 17.20 15.13
C LEU A 65 -8.54 18.62 14.91
N ALA A 66 -9.00 19.60 15.68
CA ALA A 66 -8.44 20.96 15.67
C ALA A 66 -6.97 20.96 16.10
N ASP A 67 -6.64 20.34 17.23
CA ASP A 67 -5.26 20.20 17.73
C ASP A 67 -4.35 19.50 16.69
N PHE A 68 -4.88 18.51 15.96
CA PHE A 68 -4.15 17.79 14.90
C PHE A 68 -3.91 18.65 13.66
N ILE A 69 -4.88 19.46 13.24
CA ILE A 69 -4.73 20.37 12.09
C ILE A 69 -3.76 21.50 12.42
N ASP A 70 -3.81 22.03 13.65
CA ASP A 70 -2.84 23.01 14.15
C ASP A 70 -1.43 22.42 14.13
N GLU A 71 -1.24 21.21 14.66
CA GLU A 71 0.05 20.50 14.58
C GLU A 71 0.50 20.26 13.13
N MET A 72 -0.42 19.93 12.22
CA MET A 72 -0.13 19.70 10.80
C MET A 72 0.26 20.99 10.05
N SER A 73 -0.37 22.12 10.40
CA SER A 73 -0.12 23.43 9.81
C SER A 73 1.20 24.03 10.29
N GLU A 74 1.56 23.85 11.58
CA GLU A 74 2.88 24.18 12.11
C GLU A 74 3.97 23.28 11.54
N GLN A 75 3.69 21.98 11.38
CA GLN A 75 4.58 21.04 10.72
C GLN A 75 4.55 21.12 9.19
N LYS A 76 3.85 22.13 8.62
CA LYS A 76 3.57 22.37 7.19
C LYS A 76 4.26 21.32 6.34
N LEU A 77 3.61 20.15 6.21
CA LEU A 77 4.19 18.91 5.68
C LEU A 77 5.04 19.27 4.47
N ARG A 78 6.34 19.46 4.71
CA ARG A 78 7.25 19.91 3.68
C ARG A 78 7.25 18.73 2.73
N SER A 79 6.58 18.90 1.58
CA SER A 79 6.30 17.81 0.65
C SER A 79 7.60 17.06 0.45
N PHE A 80 7.60 15.72 0.44
CA PHE A 80 8.88 15.00 0.36
C PHE A 80 9.71 15.39 -0.89
N SER A 81 9.04 15.85 -1.95
CA SER A 81 9.62 16.45 -3.16
C SER A 81 10.32 17.81 -2.97
N SER A 82 10.06 18.51 -1.86
CA SER A 82 10.64 19.81 -1.55
C SER A 82 11.95 19.71 -0.74
N TYR A 83 12.32 18.53 -0.24
CA TYR A 83 13.68 18.25 0.23
C TYR A 83 14.59 18.09 -0.98
N LYS A 84 15.28 19.17 -1.35
CA LYS A 84 16.08 19.25 -2.57
C LYS A 84 17.55 18.96 -2.32
N THR A 85 17.99 19.02 -1.07
CA THR A 85 19.40 18.82 -0.70
C THR A 85 19.59 17.58 0.15
N LEU A 86 20.80 17.03 0.10
CA LEU A 86 21.18 15.87 0.91
C LEU A 86 21.08 16.17 2.41
N ASP A 87 21.45 17.39 2.84
CA ASP A 87 21.43 17.78 4.25
C ASP A 87 20.00 17.89 4.78
N GLU A 88 19.09 18.46 3.98
CA GLU A 88 17.66 18.49 4.27
C GLU A 88 17.07 17.08 4.44
N LEU A 89 17.47 16.13 3.58
CA LEU A 89 17.06 14.73 3.70
C LEU A 89 17.64 14.06 4.96
N LYS A 90 18.91 14.30 5.28
CA LYS A 90 19.55 13.79 6.50
C LYS A 90 18.86 14.28 7.77
N ASP A 91 18.41 15.53 7.79
CA ASP A 91 17.67 16.10 8.92
C ASP A 91 16.33 15.41 9.15
N VAL A 92 15.59 15.11 8.08
CA VAL A 92 14.33 14.36 8.16
C VAL A 92 14.57 12.94 8.64
N LEU A 93 15.56 12.23 8.09
CA LEU A 93 15.89 10.87 8.51
C LEU A 93 16.23 10.80 10.00
N ARG A 94 16.98 11.79 10.50
CA ARG A 94 17.30 11.92 11.94
C ARG A 94 16.04 12.13 12.79
N LYS A 95 15.05 12.90 12.32
CA LYS A 95 13.74 13.05 13.02
C LYS A 95 13.08 11.70 13.26
N TYR A 96 13.18 10.78 12.29
CA TYR A 96 12.64 9.42 12.39
C TYR A 96 13.61 8.40 13.01
N LYS A 97 14.66 8.86 13.70
CA LYS A 97 15.68 8.01 14.35
C LYS A 97 16.37 7.06 13.36
N VAL A 98 16.41 7.43 12.09
CA VAL A 98 17.22 6.77 11.07
C VAL A 98 18.55 7.49 11.06
N ASN A 99 19.59 6.78 11.50
CA ASN A 99 20.94 7.32 11.50
C ASN A 99 21.37 7.36 10.02
N GLY A 100 21.28 8.53 9.40
CA GLY A 100 21.53 8.74 7.97
C GLY A 100 22.96 8.48 7.49
N GLU A 101 23.74 7.70 8.23
CA GLU A 101 25.02 7.13 7.81
C GLU A 101 24.83 5.95 6.86
N ASP A 102 23.82 5.10 7.09
CA ASP A 102 23.54 3.96 6.21
C ASP A 102 22.05 3.59 6.18
N ILE A 103 21.52 3.32 4.98
CA ILE A 103 20.13 2.90 4.74
C ILE A 103 19.82 1.56 5.42
N THR A 104 20.86 0.76 5.67
CA THR A 104 20.78 -0.52 6.39
C THR A 104 20.33 -0.36 7.85
N SER A 105 20.36 0.85 8.42
CA SER A 105 19.83 1.16 9.75
C SER A 105 18.30 1.17 9.81
N ILE A 106 17.62 1.27 8.65
CA ILE A 106 16.17 1.10 8.56
C ILE A 106 15.87 -0.38 8.79
N LYS A 107 15.06 -0.70 9.80
CA LYS A 107 14.61 -2.07 10.05
C LYS A 107 13.91 -2.61 8.80
N GLN A 108 14.55 -3.53 8.10
CA GLN A 108 13.92 -4.27 7.03
C GLN A 108 12.80 -5.12 7.63
N PHE A 109 11.67 -5.14 6.93
CA PHE A 109 10.63 -6.10 7.25
C PHE A 109 11.21 -7.51 7.05
N ASN A 110 11.04 -8.37 8.05
CA ASN A 110 11.34 -9.79 7.92
C ASN A 110 10.04 -10.51 7.54
N PRO A 111 9.75 -10.68 6.24
CA PRO A 111 8.59 -11.44 5.83
C PRO A 111 8.70 -12.87 6.37
N VAL A 112 7.62 -13.32 7.01
CA VAL A 112 7.44 -14.72 7.35
C VAL A 112 6.86 -15.38 6.12
N PHE A 113 7.57 -16.37 5.58
CA PHE A 113 7.07 -17.20 4.50
C PHE A 113 6.62 -18.54 5.06
N GLU A 114 5.49 -19.02 4.58
CA GLU A 114 5.05 -20.41 4.79
C GLU A 114 5.45 -21.21 3.55
N GLU A 115 6.20 -22.28 3.75
CA GLU A 115 6.62 -23.18 2.68
C GLU A 115 5.41 -24.01 2.24
N ILE A 116 4.94 -23.76 1.02
CA ILE A 116 3.85 -24.55 0.42
C ILE A 116 4.50 -25.71 -0.33
N ASN A 117 4.01 -26.93 -0.07
CA ASN A 117 4.48 -28.12 -0.75
C ASN A 117 3.99 -28.14 -2.21
N ASP A 118 4.85 -28.51 -3.16
CA ASP A 118 4.47 -28.67 -4.58
C ASP A 118 3.29 -29.65 -4.79
N ASN A 119 3.07 -30.57 -3.85
CA ASN A 119 1.99 -31.55 -3.83
C ASN A 119 0.91 -31.21 -2.78
N ASP A 120 0.73 -29.93 -2.44
CA ASP A 120 -0.31 -29.49 -1.50
C ASP A 120 -1.70 -29.74 -2.08
N LYS A 121 -2.38 -30.75 -1.55
CA LYS A 121 -3.71 -31.17 -2.00
C LYS A 121 -4.79 -30.12 -1.77
N ALA A 122 -4.65 -29.28 -0.74
CA ALA A 122 -5.62 -28.24 -0.45
C ALA A 122 -5.50 -27.10 -1.47
N LEU A 123 -4.27 -26.74 -1.84
CA LEU A 123 -4.00 -25.80 -2.92
C LEU A 123 -4.47 -26.36 -4.27
N GLU A 124 -4.17 -27.63 -4.57
CA GLU A 124 -4.61 -28.31 -5.78
C GLU A 124 -6.15 -28.29 -5.90
N GLN A 125 -6.85 -28.62 -4.82
CA GLN A 125 -8.32 -28.57 -4.78
C GLN A 125 -8.83 -27.14 -4.99
N CYS A 126 -8.23 -26.15 -4.33
CA CYS A 126 -8.58 -24.74 -4.49
C CYS A 126 -8.43 -24.27 -5.95
N MET A 127 -7.33 -24.62 -6.61
CA MET A 127 -7.09 -24.32 -8.03
C MET A 127 -8.17 -24.94 -8.94
N ASN A 128 -8.53 -26.20 -8.69
CA ASN A 128 -9.56 -26.89 -9.45
C ASN A 128 -10.95 -26.25 -9.27
N ASP A 129 -11.29 -25.84 -8.04
CA ASP A 129 -12.56 -25.17 -7.75
C ASP A 129 -12.64 -23.80 -8.45
N ILE A 130 -11.55 -23.03 -8.46
CA ILE A 130 -11.46 -21.75 -9.18
C ILE A 130 -11.63 -21.97 -10.69
N LEU A 131 -10.93 -22.95 -11.27
CA LEU A 131 -11.03 -23.28 -12.69
C LEU A 131 -12.47 -23.67 -13.09
N LEU A 132 -13.14 -24.44 -12.23
CA LEU A 132 -14.53 -24.85 -12.44
C LEU A 132 -15.46 -23.63 -12.43
N GLN A 133 -15.31 -22.73 -11.46
CA GLN A 133 -16.10 -21.49 -11.40
C GLN A 133 -15.90 -20.62 -12.65
N LEU A 134 -14.65 -20.44 -13.09
CA LEU A 134 -14.34 -19.67 -14.30
C LEU A 134 -14.96 -20.30 -15.56
N THR A 135 -14.91 -21.63 -15.67
CA THR A 135 -15.51 -22.35 -16.81
C THR A 135 -17.03 -22.15 -16.87
N ASN A 136 -17.70 -22.17 -15.72
CA ASN A 136 -19.14 -21.95 -15.63
C ASN A 136 -19.52 -20.49 -15.97
N VAL A 137 -18.74 -19.52 -15.52
CA VAL A 137 -18.97 -18.11 -15.87
C VAL A 137 -18.77 -17.89 -17.37
N LYS A 138 -17.71 -18.47 -17.95
CA LYS A 138 -17.43 -18.38 -19.39
C LYS A 138 -18.56 -18.93 -20.25
N SER A 139 -19.07 -20.12 -19.92
CA SER A 139 -20.17 -20.73 -20.69
C SER A 139 -21.47 -19.93 -20.57
N MET A 140 -21.73 -19.33 -19.41
CA MET A 140 -22.88 -18.46 -19.20
C MET A 140 -22.78 -17.14 -20.00
N ILE A 141 -21.57 -16.62 -20.19
CA ILE A 141 -21.30 -15.46 -21.06
C ILE A 141 -21.55 -15.84 -22.53
N GLU A 142 -20.95 -16.93 -23.02
CA GLU A 142 -21.11 -17.38 -24.41
C GLU A 142 -22.58 -17.67 -24.77
N ALA A 143 -23.33 -18.27 -23.83
CA ALA A 143 -24.75 -18.53 -24.02
C ALA A 143 -25.58 -17.24 -24.14
N ASN A 144 -25.23 -16.19 -23.39
CA ASN A 144 -25.96 -14.92 -23.42
C ASN A 144 -25.64 -14.09 -24.67
N GLU A 145 -24.43 -14.20 -25.23
CA GLU A 145 -24.04 -13.54 -26.49
C GLU A 145 -24.77 -14.14 -27.70
N THR A 146 -25.00 -15.46 -27.71
CA THR A 146 -25.64 -16.16 -28.84
C THR A 146 -27.13 -15.82 -28.99
N THR A 147 -27.76 -15.31 -27.93
CA THR A 147 -29.17 -14.89 -27.90
C THR A 147 -29.40 -13.40 -28.11
N ARG A 148 -28.35 -12.62 -28.35
CA ARG A 148 -28.41 -11.17 -28.61
C ARG A 148 -28.43 -10.87 -30.11
#